data_AF-A0A6P0HYP3-F1
#
_entry.id   AF-A0A6P0HYP3-F1
#
_cell.length_a   1.000
_cell.length_b   1.000
_cell.length_c   1.000
_cell.angle_alpha   90.00
_cell.angle_beta   90.00
_cell.angle_gamma   90.00
#
_symmetry.space_group_name_H-M   'P 1'
#
loop_
_entity.id
_entity.type
_entity.pdbx_description
1 polymer ?
#
loop_
_entity_poly.entity_id
_entity_poly.type
_entity_poly.pdbx_seq_one_letter_code
_entity_poly.pdbx_strand_id
1 'polypeptide(L)'
;MDYEHLKKAIQLLTNATQKLEDIVSEKSTNQANNQTVEFAQETIKKAIAEISAAINPPIINHIPDEFLAKAKSLGIPLDDVEVLVAISEHHPSQLLGVLAEIENRAENIRRRREYFLLRLPEMPREKLGSRLPVIKASDFNWPEEPISQEYREAIKAKYKIDRLMKKRPYSRATIFEKIKQAEAILAESQEQENESGFDEEIPF
;
A
#
# COMPACT_ATOMS: atom_id res chain seq x y z
N MET A 1 33.35 1.66 -9.37
CA MET A 1 33.41 3.11 -9.62
C MET A 1 33.18 3.33 -11.10
N ASP A 2 32.19 4.13 -11.43
CA ASP A 2 31.91 4.52 -12.81
C ASP A 2 32.64 5.83 -13.13
N TYR A 3 33.62 5.74 -14.04
CA TYR A 3 34.47 6.88 -14.41
C TYR A 3 33.73 7.91 -15.29
N GLU A 4 32.63 7.54 -15.94
CA GLU A 4 31.88 8.47 -16.79
C GLU A 4 31.10 9.49 -15.94
N HIS A 5 30.48 9.03 -14.86
CA HIS A 5 29.82 9.89 -13.87
C HIS A 5 30.83 10.84 -13.20
N LEU A 6 32.04 10.37 -12.88
CA LEU A 6 33.11 11.24 -12.34
C LEU A 6 33.55 12.33 -13.32
N LYS A 7 33.75 12.00 -14.60
CA LYS A 7 34.14 13.00 -15.62
C LYS A 7 33.07 14.09 -15.76
N LYS A 8 31.79 13.69 -15.80
CA LYS A 8 30.65 14.63 -15.83
C LYS A 8 30.63 15.52 -14.59
N ALA A 9 30.82 14.95 -13.40
CA ALA A 9 30.88 15.73 -12.17
C ALA A 9 32.01 16.77 -12.19
N ILE A 10 33.21 16.39 -12.62
CA ILE A 10 34.35 17.31 -12.75
C ILE A 10 34.01 18.45 -13.73
N GLN A 11 33.38 18.13 -14.86
CA GLN A 11 32.96 19.13 -15.85
C GLN A 11 31.90 20.10 -15.27
N LEU A 12 30.93 19.59 -14.51
CA LEU A 12 29.93 20.43 -13.85
C LEU A 12 30.56 21.34 -12.79
N LEU A 13 31.49 20.82 -11.98
CA LEU A 13 32.20 21.61 -10.97
C LEU A 13 33.07 22.69 -11.61
N THR A 14 33.83 22.37 -12.65
CA THR A 14 34.65 23.35 -13.38
C THR A 14 33.82 24.46 -14.01
N ASN A 15 32.67 24.12 -14.60
CA ASN A 15 31.72 25.12 -15.12
C ASN A 15 31.14 26.01 -14.01
N ALA A 16 30.81 25.43 -12.86
CA ALA A 16 30.28 26.18 -11.71
C ALA A 16 31.34 27.14 -11.15
N THR A 17 32.59 26.68 -11.00
CA THR A 17 33.69 27.52 -10.51
C THR A 17 34.02 28.65 -11.47
N GLN A 18 34.04 28.40 -12.78
CA GLN A 18 34.30 29.45 -13.78
C GLN A 18 33.25 30.57 -13.68
N LYS A 19 31.96 30.21 -13.62
CA LYS A 19 30.89 31.20 -13.48
C LYS A 19 30.97 32.00 -12.18
N LEU A 20 31.39 31.37 -11.08
CA LEU A 20 31.59 32.09 -9.82
C LEU A 20 32.82 33.01 -9.88
N GLU A 21 33.89 32.61 -10.57
CA GLU A 21 35.08 33.43 -10.80
C GLU A 21 34.76 34.65 -11.67
N ASP A 22 33.92 34.48 -12.69
CA ASP A 22 33.44 35.57 -13.54
C ASP A 22 32.67 36.62 -12.71
N ILE A 23 31.83 36.19 -11.75
CA ILE A 23 31.11 37.10 -10.82
C ILE A 23 32.07 37.89 -9.93
N VAL A 24 33.10 37.23 -9.38
CA VAL A 24 34.06 37.88 -8.49
C VAL A 24 34.93 38.89 -9.26
N SER A 25 35.15 38.63 -10.55
CA SER A 25 35.96 39.46 -11.44
C SER A 25 35.18 40.65 -12.02
N GLU A 26 33.86 40.52 -12.23
CA GLU A 26 33.00 41.61 -12.72
C GLU A 26 32.53 42.55 -11.60
N LYS A 27 33.01 43.79 -11.63
CA LYS A 27 32.83 44.81 -10.56
C LYS A 27 31.39 45.36 -10.39
N SER A 28 30.38 44.82 -11.10
CA SER A 28 29.04 45.43 -11.17
C SER A 28 27.93 44.44 -11.58
N THR A 29 27.07 44.05 -10.65
CA THR A 29 25.58 44.19 -10.68
C THR A 29 24.90 43.16 -9.77
N ASN A 30 24.23 43.64 -8.71
CA ASN A 30 23.64 42.80 -7.66
C ASN A 30 22.46 41.91 -8.11
N GLN A 31 21.90 42.11 -9.30
CA GLN A 31 20.75 41.34 -9.80
C GLN A 31 21.15 40.13 -10.66
N ALA A 32 22.24 40.24 -11.44
CA ALA A 32 22.84 39.12 -12.16
C ALA A 32 23.53 38.13 -11.19
N ASN A 33 24.06 38.64 -10.08
CA ASN A 33 24.75 37.83 -9.07
C ASN A 33 23.85 36.76 -8.44
N ASN A 34 22.61 37.08 -8.07
CA ASN A 34 21.72 36.11 -7.41
C ASN A 34 21.32 34.95 -8.32
N GLN A 35 20.98 35.23 -9.58
CA GLN A 35 20.63 34.20 -10.56
C GLN A 35 21.84 33.31 -10.87
N THR A 36 23.04 33.89 -10.91
CA THR A 36 24.28 33.15 -11.20
C THR A 36 24.70 32.29 -10.00
N VAL A 37 24.48 32.75 -8.77
CA VAL A 37 24.66 31.96 -7.54
C VAL A 37 23.65 30.81 -7.47
N GLU A 38 22.37 31.05 -7.77
CA GLU A 38 21.34 30.00 -7.82
C GLU A 38 21.70 28.93 -8.87
N PHE A 39 22.12 29.36 -10.07
CA PHE A 39 22.62 28.48 -11.11
C PHE A 39 23.83 27.65 -10.65
N ALA A 40 24.81 28.29 -9.99
CA ALA A 40 25.99 27.59 -9.49
C ALA A 40 25.60 26.56 -8.42
N GLN A 41 24.67 26.90 -7.53
CA GLN A 41 24.15 25.99 -6.52
C GLN A 41 23.44 24.77 -7.16
N GLU A 42 22.59 24.97 -8.16
CA GLU A 42 21.96 23.88 -8.91
C GLU A 42 22.99 23.01 -9.63
N THR A 43 24.02 23.62 -10.21
CA THR A 43 25.09 22.89 -10.92
C THR A 43 25.92 22.05 -9.96
N ILE A 44 26.21 22.57 -8.77
CA ILE A 44 26.91 21.83 -7.71
C ILE A 44 26.06 20.67 -7.21
N LYS A 45 24.74 20.86 -7.02
CA LYS A 45 23.84 19.76 -6.63
C LYS A 45 23.86 18.61 -7.65
N LYS A 46 23.79 18.93 -8.94
CA LYS A 46 23.92 17.94 -10.02
C LYS A 46 25.27 17.23 -9.98
N ALA A 47 26.35 17.98 -9.78
CA ALA A 47 27.69 17.39 -9.66
C ALA A 47 27.81 16.43 -8.47
N ILE A 48 27.21 16.77 -7.33
CA ILE A 48 27.17 15.90 -6.14
C ILE A 48 26.41 14.61 -6.46
N ALA A 49 25.26 14.69 -7.13
CA ALA A 49 24.51 13.49 -7.51
C ALA A 49 25.30 12.58 -8.47
N GLU A 50 26.01 13.16 -9.44
CA GLU A 50 26.91 12.42 -10.33
C GLU A 50 28.07 11.75 -9.57
N ILE A 51 28.65 12.44 -8.57
CA ILE A 51 29.67 11.84 -7.69
C ILE A 51 29.08 10.68 -6.89
N SER A 52 27.91 10.87 -6.29
CA SER A 52 27.22 9.81 -5.55
C SER A 52 26.96 8.60 -6.43
N ALA A 53 26.46 8.82 -7.66
CA ALA A 53 26.25 7.76 -8.64
C ALA A 53 27.55 7.04 -9.05
N ALA A 54 28.68 7.74 -9.13
CA ALA A 54 29.97 7.13 -9.44
C ALA A 54 30.51 6.23 -8.31
N ILE A 55 30.30 6.64 -7.06
CA ILE A 55 30.74 5.92 -5.86
C ILE A 55 29.82 4.73 -5.62
N ASN A 56 28.51 4.98 -5.57
CA ASN A 56 27.44 4.02 -5.36
C ASN A 56 26.48 4.10 -6.55
N PRO A 57 26.64 3.22 -7.55
CA PRO A 57 25.73 3.17 -8.69
C PRO A 57 24.28 3.08 -8.21
N PRO A 58 23.35 3.90 -8.74
CA PRO A 58 21.97 3.90 -8.28
C PRO A 58 21.28 2.61 -8.74
N ILE A 59 21.26 1.61 -7.84
CA ILE A 59 20.65 0.31 -8.10
C ILE A 59 19.18 0.36 -7.67
N ILE A 60 18.28 0.37 -8.65
CA ILE A 60 16.83 0.45 -8.46
C ILE A 60 16.14 -0.93 -8.40
N ASN A 61 16.89 -2.02 -8.51
CA ASN A 61 16.35 -3.39 -8.60
C ASN A 61 15.53 -3.84 -7.38
N HIS A 62 15.72 -3.18 -6.23
CA HIS A 62 15.01 -3.48 -4.99
C HIS A 62 13.63 -2.79 -4.90
N ILE A 63 13.32 -1.92 -5.87
CA ILE A 63 12.07 -1.17 -5.93
C ILE A 63 11.11 -1.88 -6.86
N PRO A 64 9.86 -2.14 -6.42
CA PRO A 64 8.85 -2.75 -7.29
C PRO A 64 8.60 -1.93 -8.55
N ASP A 65 8.47 -2.61 -9.70
CA ASP A 65 8.20 -1.98 -10.99
C ASP A 65 6.92 -1.13 -10.98
N GLU A 66 5.91 -1.54 -10.18
CA GLU A 66 4.68 -0.80 -9.96
C GLU A 66 4.95 0.62 -9.43
N PHE A 67 5.94 0.78 -8.55
CA PHE A 67 6.28 2.08 -7.97
C PHE A 67 6.98 2.97 -9.00
N LEU A 68 7.85 2.40 -9.84
CA LEU A 68 8.51 3.11 -10.93
C LEU A 68 7.51 3.55 -12.00
N ALA A 69 6.56 2.67 -12.35
CA ALA A 69 5.47 3.00 -13.26
C ALA A 69 4.60 4.14 -12.71
N LYS A 70 4.29 4.11 -11.40
CA LYS A 70 3.54 5.17 -10.72
C LYS A 70 4.31 6.50 -10.67
N ALA A 71 5.62 6.46 -10.41
CA ALA A 71 6.46 7.65 -10.45
C ALA A 71 6.44 8.28 -11.86
N LYS A 72 6.54 7.45 -12.90
CA LYS A 72 6.47 7.90 -14.29
C LYS A 72 5.10 8.49 -14.64
N SER A 73 4.00 7.87 -14.22
CA SER A 73 2.64 8.41 -14.46
C SER A 73 2.41 9.75 -13.75
N LEU A 74 3.03 9.96 -12.59
CA LEU A 74 2.98 11.22 -11.85
C LEU A 74 3.90 12.30 -12.44
N GLY A 75 4.70 11.98 -13.46
CA GLY A 75 5.59 12.93 -14.14
C GLY A 75 6.92 13.15 -13.41
N ILE A 76 7.37 12.19 -12.61
CA ILE A 76 8.70 12.20 -12.02
C ILE A 76 9.70 11.67 -13.07
N PRO A 77 10.75 12.44 -13.43
CA PRO A 77 11.70 12.03 -14.46
C PRO A 77 12.66 10.97 -13.92
N LEU A 78 12.51 9.74 -14.39
CA LEU A 78 13.40 8.62 -14.03
C LEU A 78 14.74 8.65 -14.80
N ASP A 79 14.89 9.54 -15.77
CA ASP A 79 16.14 9.74 -16.51
C ASP A 79 17.12 10.68 -15.75
N ASP A 80 16.63 11.38 -14.72
CA ASP A 80 17.42 12.31 -13.93
C ASP A 80 18.26 11.56 -12.88
N VAL A 81 19.57 11.80 -12.91
CA VAL A 81 20.53 11.19 -11.97
C VAL A 81 20.20 11.55 -10.53
N GLU A 82 19.77 12.80 -10.26
CA GLU A 82 19.38 13.21 -8.89
C GLU A 82 18.22 12.36 -8.37
N VAL A 83 17.24 12.10 -9.23
CA VAL A 83 16.05 11.29 -8.88
C VAL A 83 16.45 9.84 -8.69
N LEU A 84 17.25 9.27 -9.59
CA LEU A 84 17.72 7.89 -9.47
C LEU A 84 18.52 7.64 -8.20
N VAL A 85 19.43 8.56 -7.87
CA VAL A 85 20.22 8.48 -6.63
C VAL A 85 19.29 8.57 -5.42
N ALA A 86 18.39 9.56 -5.37
CA ALA A 86 17.45 9.71 -4.26
C ALA A 86 16.58 8.46 -4.08
N ILE A 87 16.07 7.91 -5.18
CA ILE A 87 15.29 6.66 -5.17
C ILE A 87 16.12 5.51 -4.61
N SER A 88 17.38 5.37 -5.02
CA SER A 88 18.25 4.25 -4.61
C SER A 88 18.67 4.31 -3.14
N GLU A 89 18.76 5.51 -2.55
CA GLU A 89 19.20 5.71 -1.17
C GLU A 89 18.07 5.50 -0.14
N HIS A 90 16.82 5.56 -0.57
CA HIS A 90 15.65 5.57 0.31
C HIS A 90 14.90 4.24 0.31
N HIS A 91 14.17 3.98 1.40
CA HIS A 91 13.40 2.75 1.54
C HIS A 91 12.13 2.78 0.65
N PRO A 92 11.70 1.64 0.04
CA PRO A 92 10.53 1.61 -0.83
C PRO A 92 9.23 2.13 -0.18
N SER A 93 9.05 1.96 1.13
CA SER A 93 7.88 2.52 1.84
C SER A 93 7.89 4.05 1.89
N GLN A 94 9.07 4.69 2.00
CA GLN A 94 9.18 6.15 1.93
C GLN A 94 8.75 6.63 0.53
N LEU A 95 9.22 5.94 -0.51
CA LEU A 95 8.88 6.22 -1.89
C LEU A 95 7.37 6.10 -2.14
N LEU A 96 6.75 4.99 -1.71
CA LEU A 96 5.31 4.80 -1.81
C LEU A 96 4.53 5.92 -1.10
N GLY A 97 4.97 6.32 0.09
CA GLY A 97 4.36 7.41 0.86
C GLY A 97 4.38 8.74 0.10
N VAL A 98 5.53 9.12 -0.48
CA VAL A 98 5.62 10.35 -1.30
C VAL A 98 4.76 10.25 -2.54
N LEU A 99 4.79 9.12 -3.26
CA LEU A 99 4.00 8.96 -4.48
C LEU A 99 2.49 9.07 -4.19
N ALA A 100 2.02 8.51 -3.07
CA ALA A 100 0.64 8.65 -2.63
C ALA A 100 0.32 10.10 -2.22
N GLU A 101 1.23 10.81 -1.54
CA GLU A 101 1.03 12.23 -1.21
C GLU A 101 0.93 13.10 -2.47
N ILE A 102 1.78 12.85 -3.46
CA ILE A 102 1.77 13.56 -4.75
C ILE A 102 0.47 13.29 -5.51
N GLU A 103 0.02 12.04 -5.56
CA GLU A 103 -1.23 11.65 -6.20
C GLU A 103 -2.44 12.35 -5.55
N ASN A 104 -2.52 12.35 -4.22
CA ASN A 104 -3.61 12.97 -3.47
C ASN A 104 -3.62 14.50 -3.59
N ARG A 105 -2.47 15.13 -3.82
CA ARG A 105 -2.31 16.59 -3.92
C ARG A 105 -1.87 17.04 -5.31
N ALA A 106 -2.20 16.25 -6.34
CA ALA A 106 -1.67 16.43 -7.69
C ALA A 106 -1.96 17.81 -8.31
N GLU A 107 -3.08 18.43 -7.94
CA GLU A 107 -3.49 19.77 -8.40
C GLU A 107 -2.69 20.91 -7.73
N ASN A 108 -2.26 20.71 -6.48
CA ASN A 108 -1.55 21.73 -5.70
C ASN A 108 -0.04 21.73 -5.96
N ILE A 109 0.51 20.60 -6.40
CA ILE A 109 1.95 20.43 -6.62
C ILE A 109 2.29 20.76 -8.07
N ARG A 110 2.74 22.00 -8.31
CA ARG A 110 3.24 22.42 -9.63
C ARG A 110 4.55 21.72 -10.02
N ARG A 111 5.50 21.67 -9.09
CA ARG A 111 6.89 21.21 -9.31
C ARG A 111 7.07 19.83 -8.68
N ARG A 112 6.58 18.80 -9.37
CA ARG A 112 6.49 17.42 -8.82
C ARG A 112 7.86 16.79 -8.58
N ARG A 113 8.82 17.05 -9.46
CA ARG A 113 10.22 16.61 -9.32
C ARG A 113 10.86 17.19 -8.04
N GLU A 114 10.82 18.50 -7.89
CA GLU A 114 11.44 19.19 -6.75
C GLU A 114 10.75 18.81 -5.44
N TYR A 115 9.42 18.73 -5.47
CA TYR A 115 8.64 18.26 -4.33
C TYR A 115 9.02 16.84 -3.93
N PHE A 116 9.15 15.93 -4.90
CA PHE A 116 9.57 14.55 -4.66
C PHE A 116 10.94 14.49 -3.98
N LEU A 117 11.96 15.17 -4.54
CA LEU A 117 13.31 15.18 -4.01
C LEU A 117 13.41 15.79 -2.60
N LEU A 118 12.62 16.84 -2.33
CA LEU A 118 12.57 17.47 -1.02
C LEU A 118 11.85 16.59 0.02
N ARG A 119 10.76 15.94 -0.38
CA ARG A 119 9.85 15.24 0.53
C ARG A 119 10.31 13.83 0.87
N LEU A 120 11.01 13.15 -0.04
CA LEU A 120 11.51 11.79 0.15
C LEU A 120 12.33 11.57 1.44
N PRO A 121 13.32 12.42 1.79
CA PRO A 121 14.09 12.24 3.03
C PRO A 121 13.26 12.49 4.30
N GLU A 122 12.21 13.30 4.21
CA GLU A 122 11.34 13.60 5.34
C GLU A 122 10.33 12.48 5.64
N MET A 123 10.12 11.56 4.69
CA MET A 123 9.17 10.48 4.88
C MET A 123 9.66 9.47 5.92
N PRO A 124 8.80 9.07 6.86
CA PRO A 124 9.16 8.05 7.83
C PRO A 124 9.32 6.69 7.12
N ARG A 125 10.31 5.90 7.57
CA ARG A 125 10.41 4.49 7.19
C ARG A 125 9.34 3.72 7.94
N GLU A 126 8.28 3.34 7.24
CA GLU A 126 7.24 2.51 7.83
C GLU A 126 7.83 1.19 8.32
N LYS A 127 7.68 0.95 9.63
CA LYS A 127 8.01 -0.34 10.22
C LYS A 127 6.94 -1.31 9.77
N LEU A 128 7.29 -2.23 8.88
CA LEU A 128 6.46 -3.41 8.65
C LEU A 128 6.25 -4.05 10.02
N GLY A 129 4.99 -4.18 10.44
CA GLY A 129 4.67 -4.87 11.70
C GLY A 129 5.29 -6.26 11.73
N SER A 130 5.44 -6.85 12.92
CA SER A 130 5.86 -8.25 13.02
C SER A 130 4.94 -9.09 12.13
N ARG A 131 5.49 -9.62 11.04
CA ARG A 131 4.72 -10.50 10.15
C ARG A 131 4.42 -11.75 10.96
N LEU A 132 3.22 -11.82 11.53
CA LEU A 132 2.69 -13.11 11.96
C LEU A 132 2.72 -14.01 10.72
N PRO A 133 3.16 -15.27 10.85
CA PRO A 133 3.10 -16.19 9.74
C PRO A 133 1.66 -16.17 9.20
N VAL A 134 1.52 -15.89 7.91
CA VAL A 134 0.23 -16.01 7.24
C VAL A 134 -0.02 -17.50 7.07
N ILE A 135 -0.58 -18.12 8.11
CA ILE A 135 -0.97 -19.53 8.07
C ILE A 135 -2.22 -19.61 7.19
N LYS A 136 -2.08 -20.24 6.02
CA LYS A 136 -3.19 -20.52 5.13
C LYS A 136 -3.86 -21.83 5.53
N ALA A 137 -5.13 -22.00 5.14
CA ALA A 137 -5.85 -23.26 5.38
C ALA A 137 -5.13 -24.49 4.80
N SER A 138 -4.32 -24.30 3.76
CA SER A 138 -3.46 -25.30 3.11
C SER A 138 -2.27 -25.74 3.96
N ASP A 139 -1.83 -24.91 4.92
CA ASP A 139 -0.66 -25.19 5.76
C ASP A 139 -1.01 -26.13 6.92
N PHE A 140 -2.32 -26.34 7.13
CA PHE A 140 -2.81 -27.39 8.00
C PHE A 140 -2.83 -28.69 7.20
N ASN A 141 -1.98 -29.63 7.57
CA ASN A 141 -2.06 -31.02 7.10
C ASN A 141 -3.33 -31.66 7.67
N TRP A 142 -4.48 -31.35 7.07
CA TRP A 142 -5.72 -32.02 7.37
C TRP A 142 -5.56 -33.49 6.95
N PRO A 143 -5.93 -34.46 7.81
CA PRO A 143 -5.95 -35.85 7.39
C PRO A 143 -6.92 -35.99 6.20
N GLU A 144 -6.42 -36.52 5.08
CA GLU A 144 -7.21 -36.77 3.86
C GLU A 144 -8.34 -37.78 4.11
N GLU A 145 -8.12 -38.70 5.05
CA GLU A 145 -9.09 -39.72 5.39
C GLU A 145 -10.03 -39.26 6.51
N PRO A 146 -11.36 -39.40 6.32
CA PRO A 146 -12.30 -39.16 7.39
C PRO A 146 -12.01 -40.14 8.54
N ILE A 147 -11.79 -39.58 9.72
CA ILE A 147 -11.59 -40.34 10.97
C ILE A 147 -12.63 -41.46 11.09
N SER A 148 -12.20 -42.69 11.41
CA SER A 148 -13.08 -43.85 11.58
C SER A 148 -14.16 -43.63 12.65
N GLN A 149 -15.33 -44.24 12.48
CA GLN A 149 -16.46 -44.06 13.40
C GLN A 149 -16.10 -44.47 14.83
N GLU A 150 -15.40 -45.59 14.99
CA GLU A 150 -14.93 -46.09 16.29
C GLU A 150 -14.03 -45.07 17.01
N TYR A 151 -13.10 -44.46 16.29
CA TYR A 151 -12.20 -43.45 16.87
C TYR A 151 -12.94 -42.15 17.21
N ARG A 152 -13.93 -41.75 16.41
CA ARG A 152 -14.82 -40.62 16.73
C ARG A 152 -15.60 -40.89 18.02
N GLU A 153 -16.14 -42.08 18.20
CA GLU A 153 -16.87 -42.47 19.41
C GLU A 153 -15.96 -42.55 20.63
N ALA A 154 -14.74 -43.06 20.47
CA ALA A 154 -13.73 -43.06 21.51
C ALA A 154 -13.35 -41.63 21.95
N ILE A 155 -13.20 -40.70 21.01
CA ILE A 155 -12.98 -39.27 21.32
C ILE A 155 -14.21 -38.69 22.04
N LYS A 156 -15.42 -38.93 21.54
CA LYS A 156 -16.66 -38.45 22.17
C LYS A 156 -16.78 -38.94 23.61
N ALA A 157 -16.48 -40.21 23.86
CA ALA A 157 -16.48 -40.80 25.20
C ALA A 157 -15.37 -40.20 26.10
N LYS A 158 -14.13 -40.11 25.59
CA LYS A 158 -12.97 -39.59 26.33
C LYS A 158 -13.19 -38.15 26.80
N TYR A 159 -13.67 -37.28 25.90
CA TYR A 159 -13.90 -35.86 26.21
C TYR A 159 -15.34 -35.56 26.65
N LYS A 160 -16.20 -36.58 26.78
CA LYS A 160 -17.61 -36.46 27.17
C LYS A 160 -18.37 -35.42 26.33
N ILE A 161 -18.07 -35.37 25.03
CA ILE A 161 -18.61 -34.37 24.08
C ILE A 161 -20.13 -34.41 24.04
N ASP A 162 -20.73 -35.60 24.20
CA ASP A 162 -22.18 -35.76 24.22
C ASP A 162 -22.85 -34.97 25.36
N ARG A 163 -22.13 -34.68 26.45
CA ARG A 163 -22.63 -33.80 27.53
C ARG A 163 -22.69 -32.33 27.13
N LEU A 164 -21.82 -31.91 26.21
CA LEU A 164 -21.81 -30.56 25.67
C LEU A 164 -22.91 -30.37 24.62
N MET A 165 -23.25 -31.44 23.89
CA MET A 165 -24.30 -31.43 22.86
C MET A 165 -25.72 -31.61 23.44
N LYS A 166 -25.86 -32.10 24.67
CA LYS A 166 -27.16 -32.14 25.36
C LYS A 166 -27.63 -30.70 25.60
N LYS A 167 -28.65 -30.28 24.84
CA LYS A 167 -29.39 -29.03 25.10
C LYS A 167 -29.73 -28.97 26.58
N ARG A 168 -29.38 -27.86 27.24
CA ARG A 168 -29.74 -27.65 28.65
C ARG A 168 -31.27 -27.77 28.76
N PRO A 169 -31.83 -28.45 29.77
CA PRO A 169 -33.28 -28.65 29.89
C PRO A 169 -34.07 -27.32 29.99
N TYR A 170 -33.38 -26.20 30.25
CA TYR A 170 -33.94 -24.86 30.31
C TYR A 170 -33.39 -23.90 29.23
N SER A 171 -32.82 -24.39 28.12
CA SER A 171 -32.49 -23.50 27.00
C SER A 171 -33.78 -23.04 26.34
N ARG A 172 -34.14 -21.77 26.57
CA ARG A 172 -35.20 -21.06 25.85
C ARG A 172 -35.10 -21.39 24.36
N ALA A 173 -36.23 -21.71 23.72
CA ALA A 173 -36.29 -21.97 22.28
C ALA A 173 -35.48 -20.91 21.53
N THR A 174 -34.58 -21.37 20.67
CA THR A 174 -33.70 -20.47 19.91
C THR A 174 -34.55 -19.55 19.04
N ILE A 175 -34.06 -18.34 18.75
CA ILE A 175 -34.79 -17.37 17.91
C ILE A 175 -35.21 -18.01 16.58
N PHE A 176 -34.36 -18.87 16.00
CA PHE A 176 -34.66 -19.62 14.78
C PHE A 176 -35.78 -20.66 14.94
N GLU A 177 -35.86 -21.37 16.07
CA GLU A 177 -36.99 -22.27 16.34
C GLU A 177 -38.31 -21.49 16.48
N LYS A 178 -38.26 -20.30 17.09
CA LYS A 178 -39.43 -19.40 17.18
C LYS A 178 -39.84 -18.84 15.82
N ILE A 179 -38.87 -18.46 14.99
CA ILE A 179 -39.14 -18.00 13.61
C ILE A 179 -39.79 -19.13 12.81
N LYS A 180 -39.24 -20.35 12.89
CA LYS A 180 -39.82 -21.51 12.20
C LYS A 180 -41.24 -21.86 12.67
N GLN A 181 -41.51 -21.74 13.98
CA GLN A 181 -42.85 -21.91 14.52
C GLN A 181 -43.81 -20.81 14.04
N ALA A 182 -43.37 -19.56 14.01
CA ALA A 182 -44.16 -18.44 13.50
C ALA A 182 -44.45 -18.60 12.00
N GLU A 183 -43.47 -19.04 11.21
CA GLU A 183 -43.65 -19.33 9.78
C GLU A 183 -44.65 -20.46 9.54
N ALA A 184 -44.61 -21.53 10.36
CA ALA A 184 -45.57 -22.64 10.27
C ALA A 184 -47.01 -22.19 10.60
N ILE A 185 -47.18 -21.39 11.66
CA ILE A 185 -48.49 -20.83 12.03
C ILE A 185 -49.01 -19.89 10.93
N LEU A 186 -48.12 -19.09 10.34
CA LEU A 186 -48.48 -18.16 9.29
C LEU A 186 -48.90 -18.89 8.00
N ALA A 187 -48.22 -20.00 7.67
CA ALA A 187 -48.60 -20.87 6.55
C ALA A 187 -49.97 -21.54 6.78
N GLU A 188 -50.23 -22.08 7.98
CA GLU A 188 -51.54 -22.67 8.33
C GLU A 188 -52.68 -21.63 8.27
N SER A 189 -52.43 -20.38 8.68
CA SER A 189 -53.43 -19.31 8.57
C SER A 189 -53.73 -18.90 7.13
N GLN A 190 -52.75 -18.98 6.22
CA GLN A 190 -52.94 -18.68 4.80
C GLN A 190 -53.70 -19.80 4.07
N GLU A 191 -53.63 -21.05 4.54
CA GLU A 191 -54.41 -22.16 3.98
C GLU A 191 -55.90 -22.08 4.41
N GLN A 192 -56.20 -21.64 5.64
CA GLN A 192 -57.58 -21.50 6.13
C GLN A 192 -58.35 -20.30 5.53
N GLU A 193 -57.67 -19.20 5.18
CA GLU A 193 -58.31 -18.08 4.47
C GLU A 193 -58.67 -18.42 3.01
N ASN A 194 -58.01 -19.41 2.40
CA ASN A 194 -58.30 -19.83 1.03
C ASN A 194 -59.43 -20.88 0.92
N GLU A 195 -59.84 -21.53 2.03
CA GLU A 195 -60.95 -22.50 2.06
C GLU A 195 -62.29 -21.92 2.56
N SER A 196 -62.32 -20.69 3.09
CA SER A 196 -63.53 -20.03 3.61
C SER A 196 -64.14 -19.00 2.65
N GLY A 197 -64.03 -19.27 1.35
CA GLY A 197 -64.41 -18.33 0.29
C GLY A 197 -65.34 -18.89 -0.78
N PHE A 198 -66.26 -19.81 -0.47
CA PHE A 198 -67.35 -20.15 -1.40
C PHE A 198 -68.68 -20.48 -0.67
N ASP A 199 -69.73 -19.82 -1.15
CA ASP A 199 -71.17 -20.12 -1.03
C ASP A 199 -71.94 -19.76 0.26
N GLU A 200 -72.41 -18.50 0.34
CA GLU A 200 -73.77 -18.21 0.84
C GLU A 200 -74.54 -17.43 -0.24
N GLU A 201 -75.39 -18.14 -0.98
CA GLU A 201 -76.43 -17.60 -1.85
C GLU A 201 -77.42 -16.77 -1.03
N ILE A 202 -77.61 -15.51 -1.43
CA ILE A 202 -78.66 -14.62 -0.92
C ILE A 202 -79.98 -15.01 -1.63
N PRO A 203 -81.03 -15.46 -0.92
CA PRO A 203 -82.33 -15.69 -1.55
C PRO A 203 -83.09 -14.37 -1.73
N PHE A 204 -83.66 -14.18 -2.92
CA PHE A 204 -84.50 -13.05 -3.34
C PHE A 204 -85.81 -12.94 -2.55
#